data_AF-A0A963MII1-F1
#
_entry.id   AF-A0A963MII1-F1
#
_cell.length_a   1.000
_cell.length_b   1.000
_cell.length_c   1.000
_cell.angle_alpha   90.00
_cell.angle_beta   90.00
_cell.angle_gamma   90.00
#
_symmetry.space_group_name_H-M   'P 1'
#
loop_
_entity.id
_entity.type
_entity.pdbx_description
1 polymer ?
#
loop_
_entity_poly.entity_id
_entity_poly.type
_entity_poly.pdbx_seq_one_letter_code
_entity_poly.pdbx_strand_id
1 'polypeptide(L)'
;TITSLIYATFTFIFFAVEAAIMALALQMAFDWPLIACYLLSALVIIPMVLYGITFISRLQAWTQPVWALMLLLPFLWFALVQPQMLDGLTGLSGLSSGSADFDLLSFGAASTVIFALVVQVGEQVDYLRFMPACTPANRWRWWFCVVMGGPGWIVMGMLRMLGGAFLAYVALQFGATAAQATDPTHMYLSAYTRVLGDYGAALWVTVLFVVLAQVKINVTNAYAGSLA
;
A
#
# COMPACT_ATOMS: atom_id res chain seq x y z
N THR A 1 29.01 -1.57 -2.06
CA THR A 1 29.39 -0.55 -1.05
C THR A 1 28.43 -0.61 0.12
N ILE A 2 28.64 0.14 1.22
CA ILE A 2 27.66 0.22 2.34
C ILE A 2 26.27 0.59 1.79
N THR A 3 26.21 1.49 0.83
CA THR A 3 24.99 1.90 0.13
C THR A 3 24.28 0.71 -0.54
N SER A 4 24.98 -0.12 -1.32
CA SER A 4 24.40 -1.33 -1.95
C SER A 4 23.86 -2.32 -0.92
N LEU A 5 24.59 -2.51 0.20
CA LEU A 5 24.14 -3.38 1.29
C LEU A 5 22.81 -2.89 1.89
N ILE A 6 22.69 -1.58 2.11
CA ILE A 6 21.46 -0.96 2.62
C ILE A 6 20.30 -1.18 1.64
N TYR A 7 20.51 -0.96 0.33
CA TYR A 7 19.48 -1.21 -0.70
C TYR A 7 19.05 -2.68 -0.76
N ALA A 8 20.01 -3.61 -0.70
CA ALA A 8 19.72 -5.04 -0.68
C ALA A 8 18.90 -5.41 0.57
N THR A 9 19.26 -4.90 1.75
CA THR A 9 18.51 -5.15 2.99
C THR A 9 17.07 -4.64 2.90
N PHE A 10 16.84 -3.42 2.40
CA PHE A 10 15.48 -2.91 2.22
C PHE A 10 14.66 -3.75 1.25
N THR A 11 15.28 -4.25 0.18
CA THR A 11 14.62 -5.15 -0.76
C THR A 11 14.11 -6.40 -0.05
N PHE A 12 14.96 -7.06 0.76
CA PHE A 12 14.54 -8.26 1.50
C PHE A 12 13.47 -7.96 2.55
N ILE A 13 13.57 -6.82 3.24
CA ILE A 13 12.56 -6.41 4.22
C ILE A 13 11.21 -6.19 3.53
N PHE A 14 11.16 -5.42 2.44
CA PHE A 14 9.91 -5.19 1.72
C PHE A 14 9.37 -6.49 1.12
N PHE A 15 10.23 -7.29 0.49
CA PHE A 15 9.81 -8.60 -0.04
C PHE A 15 9.16 -9.49 1.04
N ALA A 16 9.75 -9.55 2.23
CA ALA A 16 9.21 -10.31 3.35
C ALA A 16 7.88 -9.73 3.87
N VAL A 17 7.77 -8.40 4.02
CA VAL A 17 6.55 -7.73 4.49
C VAL A 17 5.39 -7.95 3.50
N GLU A 18 5.64 -7.77 2.21
CA GLU A 18 4.63 -7.95 1.16
C GLU A 18 4.21 -9.42 1.03
N ALA A 19 5.17 -10.36 1.11
CA ALA A 19 4.85 -11.78 1.20
C ALA A 19 4.01 -12.12 2.44
N ALA A 20 4.24 -11.42 3.56
CA ALA A 20 3.47 -11.63 4.77
C ALA A 20 2.02 -11.13 4.66
N ILE A 21 1.80 -9.96 4.04
CA ILE A 21 0.46 -9.44 3.77
C ILE A 21 -0.31 -10.39 2.85
N MET A 22 0.35 -10.90 1.80
CA MET A 22 -0.28 -11.88 0.91
C MET A 22 -0.60 -13.20 1.62
N ALA A 23 0.29 -13.66 2.50
CA ALA A 23 0.08 -14.87 3.27
C ALA A 23 -1.10 -14.76 4.25
N LEU A 24 -1.29 -13.59 4.89
CA LEU A 24 -2.44 -13.32 5.75
C LEU A 24 -3.75 -13.39 4.97
N ALA A 25 -3.81 -12.81 3.76
CA ALA A 25 -4.98 -12.93 2.90
C ALA A 25 -5.28 -14.38 2.51
N LEU A 26 -4.24 -15.17 2.17
CA LEU A 26 -4.43 -16.60 1.86
C LEU A 26 -4.87 -17.40 3.08
N GLN A 27 -4.29 -17.15 4.26
CA GLN A 27 -4.74 -17.77 5.50
C GLN A 27 -6.20 -17.45 5.78
N MET A 28 -6.62 -16.19 5.59
CA MET A 28 -8.00 -15.76 5.80
C MET A 28 -9.00 -16.48 4.88
N ALA A 29 -8.59 -16.83 3.66
CA ALA A 29 -9.44 -17.51 2.69
C ALA A 29 -9.49 -19.03 2.87
N PHE A 30 -8.33 -19.65 3.16
CA PHE A 30 -8.15 -21.11 3.09
C PHE A 30 -7.95 -21.77 4.45
N ASP A 31 -7.77 -20.98 5.51
CA ASP A 31 -7.46 -21.44 6.87
C ASP A 31 -6.22 -22.35 6.94
N TRP A 32 -5.27 -22.10 6.03
CA TRP A 32 -4.01 -22.85 5.97
C TRP A 32 -3.03 -22.39 7.06
N PRO A 33 -2.09 -23.27 7.48
CA PRO A 33 -1.00 -22.87 8.36
C PRO A 33 -0.22 -21.69 7.76
N LEU A 34 -0.01 -20.64 8.55
CA LEU A 34 0.62 -19.40 8.10
C LEU A 34 2.00 -19.62 7.44
N ILE A 35 2.76 -20.61 7.92
CA ILE A 35 4.05 -21.02 7.33
C ILE A 35 3.88 -21.45 5.87
N ALA A 36 2.84 -22.23 5.56
CA ALA A 36 2.57 -22.67 4.19
C ALA A 36 2.18 -21.47 3.30
N CYS A 37 1.38 -20.54 3.83
CA CYS A 37 1.02 -19.32 3.12
C CYS A 37 2.24 -18.42 2.84
N TYR A 38 3.17 -18.29 3.79
CA TYR A 38 4.43 -17.55 3.58
C TYR A 38 5.28 -18.18 2.47
N LEU A 39 5.46 -19.51 2.52
CA LEU A 39 6.25 -20.24 1.52
C LEU A 39 5.63 -20.10 0.13
N LEU A 40 4.32 -20.31 0.01
CA LEU A 40 3.59 -20.14 -1.25
C LEU A 40 3.74 -18.71 -1.77
N SER A 41 3.59 -17.72 -0.89
CA SER A 41 3.66 -16.31 -1.26
C SER A 41 5.02 -15.93 -1.82
N ALA A 42 6.11 -16.41 -1.23
CA ALA A 42 7.45 -16.20 -1.76
C ALA A 42 7.70 -16.98 -3.06
N LEU A 43 7.29 -18.24 -3.13
CA LEU A 43 7.58 -19.14 -4.26
C LEU A 43 6.90 -18.68 -5.56
N VAL A 44 5.71 -18.07 -5.45
CA VAL A 44 4.98 -17.56 -6.61
C VAL A 44 5.67 -16.35 -7.24
N ILE A 45 6.32 -15.48 -6.45
CA ILE A 45 6.96 -14.26 -6.95
C ILE A 45 8.26 -14.55 -7.70
N ILE A 46 9.10 -15.45 -7.19
CA ILE A 46 10.43 -15.76 -7.77
C ILE A 46 10.38 -16.02 -9.29
N PRO A 47 9.56 -16.95 -9.81
CA PRO A 47 9.54 -17.23 -11.25
C PRO A 47 9.04 -16.05 -12.08
N MET A 48 8.18 -15.19 -11.53
CA MET A 48 7.67 -14.01 -12.24
C MET A 48 8.78 -12.98 -12.51
N VAL A 49 9.73 -12.84 -11.59
CA VAL A 49 10.87 -11.92 -11.74
C VAL A 49 11.85 -12.41 -12.81
N LEU A 50 11.97 -13.72 -13.01
CA LEU A 50 12.86 -14.32 -14.02
C LEU A 50 12.47 -13.95 -15.46
N TYR A 51 11.21 -13.59 -15.72
CA TYR A 51 10.75 -13.13 -17.03
C TYR A 51 11.16 -11.68 -17.36
N GLY A 52 11.78 -10.97 -16.41
CA GLY A 52 12.37 -9.65 -16.61
C GLY A 52 11.37 -8.50 -16.82
N ILE A 53 11.90 -7.29 -17.00
CA ILE A 53 11.13 -6.03 -16.96
C ILE A 53 9.98 -5.93 -17.97
N THR A 54 10.10 -6.58 -19.14
CA THR A 54 9.05 -6.57 -20.18
C THR A 54 7.79 -7.28 -19.70
N PHE A 55 7.94 -8.43 -19.04
CA PHE A 55 6.82 -9.15 -18.44
C PHE A 55 6.20 -8.34 -17.30
N ILE A 56 7.03 -7.80 -16.41
CA ILE A 56 6.60 -6.98 -15.27
C ILE A 56 5.79 -5.78 -15.76
N SER A 57 6.27 -5.06 -16.76
CA SER A 57 5.59 -3.89 -17.32
C SER A 57 4.24 -4.24 -17.94
N ARG A 58 4.15 -5.39 -18.63
CA ARG A 58 2.89 -5.88 -19.19
C ARG A 58 1.91 -6.28 -18.07
N LEU A 59 2.38 -7.01 -17.06
CA LEU A 59 1.58 -7.40 -15.90
C LEU A 59 1.02 -6.16 -15.19
N GLN A 60 1.86 -5.15 -14.94
CA GLN A 60 1.45 -3.88 -14.35
C GLN A 60 0.37 -3.20 -15.19
N ALA A 61 0.59 -3.01 -16.50
CA ALA A 61 -0.36 -2.32 -17.37
C ALA A 61 -1.74 -3.00 -17.43
N TRP A 62 -1.78 -4.33 -17.55
CA TRP A 62 -3.03 -5.08 -17.62
C TRP A 62 -3.79 -5.15 -16.29
N THR A 63 -3.06 -5.27 -15.18
CA THR A 63 -3.67 -5.35 -13.85
C THR A 63 -3.98 -3.97 -13.27
N GLN A 64 -3.41 -2.88 -13.80
CA GLN A 64 -3.64 -1.51 -13.34
C GLN A 64 -5.12 -1.09 -13.28
N PRO A 65 -5.93 -1.24 -14.34
CA PRO A 65 -7.33 -0.81 -14.29
C PRO A 65 -8.14 -1.62 -13.30
N VAL A 66 -7.94 -2.95 -13.26
CA VAL A 66 -8.63 -3.84 -12.30
C VAL A 66 -8.24 -3.49 -10.87
N TRP A 67 -6.95 -3.32 -10.61
CA TRP A 67 -6.44 -2.90 -9.32
C TRP A 67 -7.02 -1.56 -8.87
N ALA A 68 -7.03 -0.57 -9.76
CA ALA A 68 -7.53 0.77 -9.43
C ALA A 68 -9.03 0.75 -9.14
N LEU A 69 -9.79 -0.03 -9.90
CA LEU A 69 -11.22 -0.24 -9.63
C LEU A 69 -11.43 -0.84 -8.25
N MET A 70 -10.73 -1.95 -7.94
CA MET A 70 -10.83 -2.60 -6.63
C MET A 70 -10.37 -1.68 -5.49
N LEU A 71 -9.28 -0.95 -5.68
CA LEU A 71 -8.78 0.03 -4.71
C LEU A 71 -9.84 1.08 -4.40
N LEU A 72 -10.45 1.68 -5.43
CA LEU A 72 -11.33 2.84 -5.30
C LEU A 72 -12.78 2.49 -4.97
N LEU A 73 -13.24 1.29 -5.34
CA LEU A 73 -14.62 0.84 -5.16
C LEU A 73 -15.17 1.05 -3.73
N PRO A 74 -14.49 0.61 -2.65
CA PRO A 74 -15.01 0.83 -1.30
C PRO A 74 -15.14 2.32 -0.95
N PHE A 75 -14.17 3.14 -1.33
CA PHE A 75 -14.21 4.58 -1.07
C PHE A 75 -15.37 5.27 -1.82
N LEU A 76 -15.56 4.93 -3.10
CA LEU A 76 -16.66 5.45 -3.91
C LEU A 76 -18.02 5.02 -3.34
N TRP A 77 -18.13 3.77 -2.91
CA TRP A 77 -19.36 3.26 -2.29
C TRP A 77 -19.70 4.02 -1.00
N PHE A 78 -18.72 4.23 -0.10
CA PHE A 78 -18.96 5.00 1.12
C PHE A 78 -19.32 6.45 0.81
N ALA A 79 -18.65 7.08 -0.14
CA ALA A 79 -18.96 8.46 -0.54
C ALA A 79 -20.38 8.62 -1.13
N LEU A 80 -20.89 7.62 -1.84
CA LEU A 80 -22.20 7.69 -2.50
C LEU A 80 -23.36 7.17 -1.64
N VAL A 81 -23.13 6.12 -0.83
CA VAL A 81 -24.18 5.40 -0.11
C VAL A 81 -24.22 5.72 1.38
N GLN A 82 -23.06 6.00 1.99
CA GLN A 82 -22.95 6.31 3.43
C GLN A 82 -22.00 7.50 3.69
N PRO A 83 -22.28 8.68 3.11
CA PRO A 83 -21.39 9.84 3.22
C PRO A 83 -21.15 10.27 4.67
N GLN A 84 -22.10 10.02 5.58
CA GLN A 84 -21.96 10.31 7.01
C GLN A 84 -20.74 9.64 7.68
N MET A 85 -20.24 8.53 7.12
CA MET A 85 -19.04 7.86 7.64
C MET A 85 -17.77 8.69 7.40
N LEU A 86 -17.76 9.56 6.38
CA LEU A 86 -16.63 10.43 6.08
C LEU A 86 -16.46 11.51 7.15
N ASP A 87 -17.57 12.04 7.67
CA ASP A 87 -17.56 13.05 8.73
C ASP A 87 -17.06 12.46 10.07
N GLY A 88 -17.46 11.22 10.34
CA GLY A 88 -17.14 10.51 11.59
C GLY A 88 -15.65 10.24 11.81
N LEU A 89 -14.82 10.24 10.75
CA LEU A 89 -13.38 10.06 10.86
C LEU A 89 -12.73 11.17 11.71
N THR A 90 -13.19 12.41 11.56
CA THR A 90 -12.62 13.56 12.29
C THR A 90 -12.96 13.56 13.77
N GLY A 91 -14.02 12.85 14.17
CA GLY A 91 -14.45 12.71 15.56
C GLY A 91 -13.87 11.49 16.27
N LEU A 92 -13.06 10.67 15.61
CA LEU A 92 -12.49 9.47 16.21
C LEU A 92 -11.51 9.84 17.32
N SER A 93 -11.84 9.49 18.57
CA SER A 93 -10.90 9.60 19.67
C SER A 93 -9.80 8.55 19.56
N GLY A 94 -8.56 8.96 19.83
CA GLY A 94 -7.43 8.03 19.79
C GLY A 94 -7.58 6.93 20.84
N LEU A 95 -7.29 5.68 20.48
CA LEU A 95 -7.42 4.52 21.39
C LEU A 95 -6.54 4.66 22.64
N SER A 96 -5.39 5.32 22.51
CA SER A 96 -4.45 5.56 23.62
C SER A 96 -4.67 6.89 24.33
N SER A 97 -5.04 7.94 23.61
CA SER A 97 -5.27 9.28 24.18
C SER A 97 -6.65 9.43 24.81
N GLY A 98 -7.64 8.63 24.38
CA GLY A 98 -9.04 8.78 24.77
C GLY A 98 -9.70 10.08 24.30
N SER A 99 -9.02 10.86 23.47
CA SER A 99 -9.43 12.19 23.00
C SER A 99 -9.20 12.33 21.50
N ALA A 100 -10.05 13.11 20.85
CA ALA A 100 -9.90 13.57 19.46
C ALA A 100 -9.15 14.93 19.36
N ASP A 101 -8.79 15.52 20.50
CA ASP A 101 -8.08 16.79 20.56
C ASP A 101 -6.64 16.64 20.07
N PHE A 102 -6.08 17.77 19.62
CA PHE A 102 -4.70 17.82 19.21
C PHE A 102 -3.77 17.65 20.42
N ASP A 103 -2.98 16.58 20.40
CA ASP A 103 -1.88 16.35 21.33
C ASP A 103 -0.54 16.38 20.60
N LEU A 104 0.36 17.24 21.06
CA LEU A 104 1.66 17.46 20.43
C LEU A 104 2.53 16.19 20.47
N LEU A 105 2.42 15.40 21.54
CA LEU A 105 3.21 14.17 21.68
C LEU A 105 2.75 13.11 20.68
N SER A 106 1.44 12.89 20.58
CA SER A 106 0.83 11.96 19.60
C SER A 106 1.13 12.39 18.16
N PHE A 107 1.08 13.70 17.87
CA PHE A 107 1.49 14.25 16.58
C PHE A 107 2.97 13.99 16.27
N GLY A 108 3.85 14.22 17.24
CA GLY A 108 5.29 13.95 17.10
C GLY A 108 5.59 12.45 16.89
N ALA A 109 4.90 11.57 17.63
CA ALA A 109 5.02 10.12 17.47
C ALA A 109 4.58 9.67 16.06
N ALA A 110 3.41 10.13 15.59
CA ALA A 110 2.93 9.82 14.24
C ALA A 110 3.88 10.35 13.15
N SER A 111 4.38 11.58 13.31
CA SER A 111 5.35 12.18 12.39
C SER A 111 6.65 11.38 12.31
N THR A 112 7.13 10.85 13.44
CA THR A 112 8.36 10.04 13.49
C THR A 112 8.21 8.75 12.68
N VAL A 113 7.06 8.07 12.79
CA VAL A 113 6.75 6.88 11.98
C VAL A 113 6.71 7.24 10.49
N ILE A 114 6.09 8.37 10.13
CA ILE A 114 6.02 8.84 8.74
C ILE A 114 7.40 9.17 8.18
N PHE A 115 8.24 9.87 8.95
CA PHE A 115 9.60 10.21 8.52
C PHE A 115 10.49 8.97 8.35
N ALA A 116 10.28 7.91 9.12
CA ALA A 116 10.99 6.65 8.90
C ALA A 116 10.68 6.03 7.52
N LEU A 117 9.50 6.31 6.96
CA LEU A 117 9.08 5.80 5.64
C LEU A 117 9.61 6.65 4.46
N VAL A 118 10.27 7.78 4.69
CA VAL A 118 10.87 8.62 3.62
C VAL A 118 11.84 7.83 2.73
N VAL A 119 12.48 6.79 3.27
CA VAL A 119 13.40 5.93 2.52
C VAL A 119 12.71 5.27 1.31
N GLN A 120 11.39 5.03 1.38
CA GLN A 120 10.63 4.47 0.25
C GLN A 120 10.59 5.42 -0.97
N VAL A 121 10.84 6.72 -0.77
CA VAL A 121 10.93 7.71 -1.87
C VAL A 121 12.24 7.58 -2.64
N GLY A 122 13.23 6.85 -2.12
CA GLY A 122 14.54 6.66 -2.75
C GLY A 122 14.46 6.03 -4.15
N GLU A 123 13.54 5.10 -4.38
CA GLU A 123 13.33 4.47 -5.69
C GLU A 123 12.91 5.50 -6.75
N GLN A 124 12.09 6.48 -6.36
CA GLN A 124 11.64 7.54 -7.25
C GLN A 124 12.79 8.49 -7.63
N VAL A 125 13.74 8.72 -6.72
CA VAL A 125 14.94 9.53 -6.97
C VAL A 125 15.86 8.87 -8.01
N ASP A 126 15.88 7.54 -8.10
CA ASP A 126 16.69 6.85 -9.12
C ASP A 126 16.17 7.11 -10.54
N TYR A 127 14.85 7.24 -10.73
CA TYR A 127 14.30 7.67 -12.02
C TYR A 127 14.69 9.10 -12.38
N LEU A 128 14.78 9.99 -11.38
CA LEU A 128 15.21 11.38 -11.59
C LEU A 128 16.68 11.48 -12.06
N ARG A 129 17.52 10.48 -11.81
CA ARG A 129 18.93 10.46 -12.27
C ARG A 129 19.05 10.36 -13.79
N PHE A 130 18.04 9.79 -14.46
CA PHE A 130 18.02 9.68 -15.92
C PHE A 130 17.42 10.90 -16.60
N MET A 131 17.05 11.95 -15.84
CA MET A 131 16.53 13.18 -16.43
C MET A 131 17.63 13.94 -17.19
N PRO A 132 17.30 14.52 -18.36
CA PRO A 132 18.24 15.37 -19.09
C PRO A 132 18.59 16.63 -18.28
N ALA A 133 19.76 17.20 -18.56
CA ALA A 133 20.21 18.42 -17.91
C ALA A 133 19.19 19.57 -18.10
N CYS A 134 19.06 20.39 -17.05
CA CYS A 134 18.20 21.56 -17.09
C CYS A 134 18.81 22.63 -18.02
N THR A 135 18.02 23.11 -18.97
CA THR A 135 18.35 24.14 -19.95
C THR A 135 17.27 25.22 -19.94
N PRO A 136 17.55 26.46 -20.40
CA PRO A 136 16.54 27.51 -20.47
C PRO A 136 15.28 27.12 -21.24
N ALA A 137 15.42 26.26 -22.27
CA ALA A 137 14.32 25.77 -23.10
C ALA A 137 13.45 24.70 -22.43
N ASN A 138 14.02 23.88 -21.52
CA ASN A 138 13.29 22.78 -20.87
C ASN A 138 12.95 23.05 -19.39
N ARG A 139 13.38 24.19 -18.82
CA ARG A 139 13.29 24.50 -17.37
C ARG A 139 11.95 24.16 -16.72
N TRP A 140 10.84 24.52 -17.38
CA TRP A 140 9.49 24.30 -16.83
C TRP A 140 9.11 22.82 -16.86
N ARG A 141 9.44 22.13 -17.96
CA ARG A 141 9.23 20.67 -18.08
C ARG A 141 10.11 19.91 -17.10
N TRP A 142 11.35 20.36 -16.91
CA TRP A 142 12.29 19.77 -15.97
C TRP A 142 11.76 19.89 -14.54
N TRP A 143 11.39 21.09 -14.09
CA TRP A 143 10.84 21.28 -12.74
C TRP A 143 9.53 20.54 -12.53
N PHE A 144 8.65 20.50 -13.53
CA PHE A 144 7.42 19.71 -13.47
C PHE A 144 7.73 18.22 -13.26
N CYS A 145 8.63 17.64 -14.07
CA CYS A 145 9.03 16.24 -13.93
C CYS A 145 9.73 15.95 -12.59
N VAL A 146 10.59 16.86 -12.10
CA VAL A 146 11.23 16.70 -10.79
C VAL A 146 10.21 16.74 -9.67
N VAL A 147 9.27 17.69 -9.69
CA VAL A 147 8.25 17.79 -8.64
C VAL A 147 7.33 16.57 -8.70
N MET A 148 6.81 16.20 -9.87
CA MET A 148 5.89 15.07 -10.01
C MET A 148 6.55 13.71 -9.72
N GLY A 149 7.81 13.54 -10.12
CA GLY A 149 8.58 12.31 -9.91
C GLY A 149 9.32 12.25 -8.58
N GLY A 150 9.44 13.36 -7.84
CA GLY A 150 10.15 13.44 -6.57
C GLY A 150 9.22 13.89 -5.44
N PRO A 151 9.36 15.12 -4.92
CA PRO A 151 8.65 15.56 -3.71
C PRO A 151 7.12 15.59 -3.83
N GLY A 152 6.56 15.75 -5.03
CA GLY A 152 5.12 15.75 -5.28
C GLY A 152 4.43 14.42 -4.98
N TRP A 153 5.17 13.31 -4.94
CA TRP A 153 4.64 12.01 -4.48
C TRP A 153 4.12 12.06 -3.05
N ILE A 154 4.51 13.05 -2.24
CA ILE A 154 3.99 13.24 -0.89
C ILE A 154 2.46 13.38 -0.88
N VAL A 155 1.86 14.02 -1.90
CA VAL A 155 0.40 14.21 -1.98
C VAL A 155 -0.31 12.87 -2.11
N MET A 156 0.20 11.99 -2.97
CA MET A 156 -0.34 10.66 -3.13
C MET A 156 -0.10 9.79 -1.88
N GLY A 157 1.04 9.96 -1.21
CA GLY A 157 1.31 9.34 0.09
C GLY A 157 0.27 9.75 1.14
N MET A 158 0.02 11.06 1.28
CA MET A 158 -1.01 11.61 2.17
C MET A 158 -2.40 11.05 1.83
N LEU A 159 -2.78 10.99 0.56
CA LEU A 159 -4.07 10.42 0.15
C LEU A 159 -4.19 8.94 0.53
N ARG A 160 -3.14 8.15 0.35
CA ARG A 160 -3.11 6.74 0.78
C ARG A 160 -3.24 6.60 2.29
N MET A 161 -2.55 7.46 3.05
CA MET A 161 -2.64 7.46 4.51
C MET A 161 -4.03 7.83 5.00
N LEU A 162 -4.65 8.86 4.41
CA LEU A 162 -6.04 9.24 4.72
C LEU A 162 -7.01 8.12 4.37
N GLY A 163 -6.83 7.47 3.22
CA GLY A 163 -7.62 6.31 2.82
C GLY A 163 -7.46 5.13 3.79
N GLY A 164 -6.23 4.83 4.22
CA GLY A 164 -5.95 3.81 5.23
C GLY A 164 -6.58 4.14 6.58
N ALA A 165 -6.46 5.38 7.05
CA ALA A 165 -7.08 5.84 8.28
C ALA A 165 -8.61 5.74 8.23
N PHE A 166 -9.21 6.10 7.09
CA PHE A 166 -10.64 5.93 6.86
C PHE A 166 -11.07 4.46 6.89
N LEU A 167 -10.34 3.56 6.23
CA LEU A 167 -10.67 2.13 6.27
C LEU A 167 -10.44 1.51 7.65
N ALA A 168 -9.43 1.98 8.40
CA ALA A 168 -9.22 1.59 9.79
C ALA A 168 -10.41 2.01 10.67
N TYR A 169 -10.87 3.26 10.51
CA TYR A 169 -12.07 3.77 11.18
C TYR A 169 -13.30 2.91 10.83
N VAL A 170 -13.54 2.66 9.54
CA VAL A 170 -14.62 1.79 9.05
C VAL A 170 -14.54 0.41 9.70
N ALA A 171 -13.37 -0.23 9.72
CA ALA A 171 -13.18 -1.54 10.33
C ALA A 171 -13.54 -1.53 11.83
N LEU A 172 -13.06 -0.53 12.58
CA LEU A 172 -13.38 -0.37 14.01
C LEU A 172 -14.89 -0.18 14.26
N GLN A 173 -15.56 0.64 13.44
CA GLN A 173 -17.01 0.86 13.55
C GLN A 173 -17.82 -0.43 13.30
N PHE A 174 -17.28 -1.34 12.51
CA PHE A 174 -17.91 -2.62 12.20
C PHE A 174 -17.39 -3.79 13.06
N GLY A 175 -16.79 -3.48 14.22
CA GLY A 175 -16.46 -4.46 15.24
C GLY A 175 -15.12 -5.17 15.04
N ALA A 176 -14.28 -4.73 14.10
CA ALA A 176 -12.90 -5.20 14.05
C ALA A 176 -12.14 -4.76 15.30
N THR A 177 -11.25 -5.63 15.78
CA THR A 177 -10.34 -5.29 16.86
C THR A 177 -9.29 -4.28 16.41
N ALA A 178 -8.64 -3.58 17.35
CA ALA A 178 -7.54 -2.67 17.03
C ALA A 178 -6.40 -3.34 16.26
N ALA A 179 -6.10 -4.61 16.57
CA ALA A 179 -5.10 -5.38 15.84
C ALA A 179 -5.54 -5.62 14.38
N GLN A 180 -6.78 -6.01 14.15
CA GLN A 180 -7.32 -6.21 12.79
C GLN A 180 -7.41 -4.89 12.02
N ALA A 181 -7.72 -3.79 12.70
CA ALA A 181 -7.73 -2.45 12.10
C ALA A 181 -6.33 -1.90 11.80
N THR A 182 -5.25 -2.66 12.02
CA THR A 182 -3.91 -2.35 11.50
C THR A 182 -3.53 -3.20 10.28
N ASP A 183 -4.29 -4.26 9.98
CA ASP A 183 -4.08 -5.12 8.81
C ASP A 183 -4.92 -4.63 7.63
N PRO A 184 -4.29 -4.22 6.51
CA PRO A 184 -4.99 -3.82 5.29
C PRO A 184 -6.00 -4.85 4.79
N THR A 185 -5.71 -6.15 4.97
CA THR A 185 -6.60 -7.23 4.53
C THR A 185 -7.95 -7.15 5.26
N HIS A 186 -7.91 -7.00 6.59
CA HIS A 186 -9.11 -6.86 7.42
C HIS A 186 -9.82 -5.52 7.19
N MET A 187 -9.07 -4.45 6.95
CA MET A 187 -9.63 -3.14 6.57
C MET A 187 -10.47 -3.24 5.29
N TYR A 188 -9.92 -3.83 4.22
CA TYR A 188 -10.64 -4.00 2.96
C TYR A 188 -11.78 -5.01 3.07
N LEU A 189 -11.60 -6.11 3.81
CA LEU A 189 -12.68 -7.07 4.05
C LEU A 189 -13.91 -6.40 4.68
N SER A 190 -13.69 -5.56 5.69
CA SER A 190 -14.77 -4.82 6.37
C SER A 190 -15.51 -3.92 5.40
N ALA A 191 -14.77 -3.20 4.55
CA ALA A 191 -15.34 -2.34 3.53
C ALA A 191 -16.09 -3.13 2.44
N TYR A 192 -15.50 -4.19 1.89
CA TYR A 192 -16.13 -5.01 0.84
C TYR A 192 -17.36 -5.76 1.34
N THR A 193 -17.38 -6.20 2.59
CA THR A 193 -18.56 -6.81 3.21
C THR A 193 -19.73 -5.84 3.17
N ARG A 194 -19.46 -4.54 3.36
CA ARG A 194 -20.48 -3.50 3.26
C ARG A 194 -20.92 -3.22 1.82
N VAL A 195 -19.97 -3.20 0.88
CA VAL A 195 -20.23 -2.97 -0.55
C VAL A 195 -21.09 -4.09 -1.15
N LEU A 196 -20.75 -5.35 -0.85
CA LEU A 196 -21.35 -6.52 -1.48
C LEU A 196 -22.53 -7.08 -0.68
N GLY A 197 -22.62 -6.80 0.62
CA GLY A 197 -23.65 -7.33 1.51
C GLY A 197 -23.52 -8.83 1.82
N ASP A 198 -22.46 -9.49 1.32
CA ASP A 198 -22.16 -10.90 1.55
C ASP A 198 -20.70 -11.06 1.96
N TYR A 199 -20.48 -11.70 3.11
CA TYR A 199 -19.14 -11.90 3.67
C TYR A 199 -18.27 -12.83 2.81
N GLY A 200 -18.85 -13.89 2.25
CA GLY A 200 -18.11 -14.85 1.44
C GLY A 200 -17.57 -14.23 0.15
N ALA A 201 -18.42 -13.48 -0.57
CA ALA A 201 -18.03 -12.73 -1.75
C ALA A 201 -16.99 -11.65 -1.41
N ALA A 202 -17.18 -10.92 -0.30
CA ALA A 202 -16.24 -9.91 0.16
C ALA A 202 -14.87 -10.49 0.50
N LEU A 203 -14.82 -11.66 1.13
CA LEU A 203 -13.58 -12.38 1.41
C LEU A 203 -12.82 -12.67 0.12
N TRP A 204 -13.46 -13.29 -0.87
CA TRP A 204 -12.81 -13.61 -2.14
C TRP A 204 -12.36 -12.37 -2.92
N VAL A 205 -13.17 -11.31 -2.95
CA VAL A 205 -12.80 -10.04 -3.60
C VAL A 205 -11.62 -9.38 -2.88
N THR A 206 -11.61 -9.41 -1.54
CA THR A 206 -10.50 -8.89 -0.74
C THR A 206 -9.23 -9.66 -1.00
N VAL A 207 -9.30 -11.00 -1.00
CA VAL A 207 -8.14 -11.87 -1.25
C VAL A 207 -7.60 -11.66 -2.65
N LEU A 208 -8.48 -11.59 -3.66
CA LEU A 208 -8.08 -11.27 -5.03
C LEU A 208 -7.41 -9.90 -5.12
N PHE A 209 -7.97 -8.88 -4.46
CA PHE A 209 -7.41 -7.53 -4.44
C PHE A 209 -6.02 -7.52 -3.79
N VAL A 210 -5.88 -8.14 -2.62
CA VAL A 210 -4.61 -8.21 -1.89
C VAL A 210 -3.59 -8.98 -2.71
N VAL A 211 -3.89 -10.18 -3.20
CA VAL A 211 -2.98 -10.96 -4.05
C VAL A 211 -2.55 -10.16 -5.27
N LEU A 212 -3.49 -9.49 -5.95
CA LEU A 212 -3.18 -8.68 -7.12
C LEU A 212 -2.27 -7.48 -6.77
N ALA A 213 -2.54 -6.77 -5.68
CA ALA A 213 -1.71 -5.66 -5.22
C ALA A 213 -0.31 -6.15 -4.82
N GLN A 214 -0.25 -7.25 -4.07
CA GLN A 214 0.97 -7.84 -3.55
C GLN A 214 1.87 -8.35 -4.66
N VAL A 215 1.33 -9.07 -5.64
CA VAL A 215 2.10 -9.52 -6.82
C VAL A 215 2.71 -8.33 -7.56
N LYS A 216 1.96 -7.25 -7.79
CA LYS A 216 2.46 -6.06 -8.48
C LYS A 216 3.63 -5.41 -7.73
N ILE A 217 3.52 -5.27 -6.42
CA ILE A 217 4.56 -4.64 -5.59
C ILE A 217 5.78 -5.57 -5.50
N ASN A 218 5.58 -6.83 -5.11
CA ASN A 218 6.65 -7.78 -4.88
C ASN A 218 7.51 -8.06 -6.11
N VAL A 219 6.90 -8.21 -7.28
CA VAL A 219 7.65 -8.45 -8.52
C VAL A 219 8.53 -7.25 -8.88
N THR A 220 8.08 -6.03 -8.62
CA THR A 220 8.84 -4.80 -8.85
C THR A 220 10.00 -4.67 -7.85
N ASN A 221 9.72 -4.86 -6.56
CA ASN A 221 10.73 -4.82 -5.49
C ASN A 221 11.82 -5.87 -5.71
N ALA A 222 11.44 -7.12 -6.00
CA ALA A 222 12.39 -8.20 -6.23
C ALA A 222 13.24 -7.98 -7.48
N TYR A 223 12.67 -7.40 -8.55
CA TYR A 223 13.43 -7.02 -9.73
C TYR A 223 14.44 -5.90 -9.43
N ALA A 224 14.02 -4.83 -8.76
CA ALA A 224 14.90 -3.73 -8.37
C ALA A 224 16.07 -4.20 -7.49
N GLY A 225 15.80 -5.06 -6.51
CA GLY A 225 16.85 -5.63 -5.67
C GLY A 225 17.81 -6.57 -6.39
N SER A 226 17.37 -7.23 -7.47
CA SER A 226 18.26 -8.09 -8.28
C SER A 226 19.33 -7.31 -9.06
N LEU A 227 19.15 -5.98 -9.18
CA LEU A 227 20.06 -5.06 -9.88
C LEU A 227 21.03 -4.34 -8.93
N ALA A 228 20.84 -4.45 -7.61
CA ALA A 228 21.61 -3.76 -6.56
C ALA A 228 22.87 -4.52 -6.13
#